data_AF-A0A4Q2KAG5-F1
#
_entry.id   AF-A0A4Q2KAG5-F1
#
_cell.length_a   1.000
_cell.length_b   1.000
_cell.length_c   1.000
_cell.angle_alpha   90.00
_cell.angle_beta   90.00
_cell.angle_gamma   90.00
#
_symmetry.space_group_name_H-M   'P 1'
#
loop_
_entity.id
_entity.type
_entity.pdbx_description
1 polymer ?
#
loop_
_entity_poly.entity_id
_entity_poly.type
_entity_poly.pdbx_seq_one_letter_code
_entity_poly.pdbx_strand_id
1 'polypeptide(L)'
;MSKANGVKNGMVKIITWLLVVLLLLGVAGIVVQFAIKEQGLNYYVEYGGQKYYNNTENSNIWISPNQKCSFTVKSITGKTVDFTVKITANPANDFGFILDGKYYQFYSTTQEKNDYTDIFEVQKSAEGFTVTIPNGMTVQKAVEKQYGDEIELTEELGMLDYFLITVTMDKESVVLPFKFEMVITLDTPSIIF
;
A
#
# COMPACT_ATOMS: atom_id res chain seq x y z
N MET A 1 40.97 29.65 52.18
CA MET A 1 40.37 29.57 50.83
C MET A 1 40.65 28.19 50.26
N SER A 2 39.68 27.26 50.20
CA SER A 2 39.86 26.00 49.44
C SER A 2 38.56 25.21 49.33
N LYS A 3 37.73 25.48 48.31
CA LYS A 3 36.66 24.59 47.82
C LYS A 3 36.26 25.05 46.41
N ALA A 4 36.87 24.51 45.35
CA ALA A 4 36.39 24.76 43.98
C ALA A 4 36.85 23.74 42.91
N ASN A 5 37.94 23.00 43.12
CA ASN A 5 38.60 22.31 41.99
C ASN A 5 38.12 20.86 41.74
N GLY A 6 37.48 20.19 42.71
CA GLY A 6 37.01 18.80 42.54
C GLY A 6 35.71 18.66 41.74
N VAL A 7 34.75 19.59 41.95
CA VAL A 7 33.43 19.55 41.29
C VAL A 7 33.52 19.90 39.80
N LYS A 8 34.42 20.82 39.43
CA LYS A 8 34.67 21.21 38.02
C LYS A 8 35.18 20.03 37.19
N ASN A 9 36.07 19.20 37.74
CA ASN A 9 36.65 18.07 37.02
C ASN A 9 35.68 16.88 36.85
N GLY A 10 34.81 16.65 37.84
CA GLY A 10 33.74 15.65 37.75
C GLY A 10 32.68 16.02 36.70
N MET A 11 32.23 17.27 36.72
CA MET A 11 31.25 17.78 35.73
C MET A 11 31.81 17.74 34.30
N VAL A 12 33.07 18.13 34.09
CA VAL A 12 33.71 18.06 32.77
C VAL A 12 33.77 16.62 32.26
N LYS A 13 34.12 15.64 33.10
CA LYS A 13 34.13 14.22 32.70
C LYS A 13 32.73 13.71 32.30
N ILE A 14 31.71 14.09 33.06
CA ILE A 14 30.32 13.70 32.76
C ILE A 14 29.87 14.30 31.43
N ILE A 15 30.14 15.59 31.21
CA ILE A 15 29.80 16.28 29.95
C ILE A 15 30.54 15.67 28.77
N THR A 16 31.85 15.41 28.90
CA THR A 16 32.64 14.77 27.83
C THR A 16 32.13 13.38 27.51
N TRP A 17 31.80 12.58 28.54
CA TRP A 17 31.25 11.24 28.34
C TRP A 17 29.88 11.28 27.64
N LEU A 18 28.99 12.20 28.06
CA LEU A 18 27.71 12.42 27.40
C LEU A 18 27.89 12.80 25.92
N LEU A 19 28.84 13.70 25.63
CA LEU A 19 29.17 14.13 24.27
C LEU A 19 29.66 12.97 23.40
N VAL A 20 30.54 12.11 23.94
CA VAL A 20 31.04 10.92 23.24
C VAL A 20 29.91 9.94 22.94
N VAL A 21 29.01 9.70 23.91
CA VAL A 21 27.84 8.83 23.69
C VAL A 21 26.91 9.42 22.62
N LEU A 22 26.62 10.72 22.67
CA LEU A 22 25.83 11.42 21.64
C LEU A 22 26.49 11.34 20.26
N LEU A 23 27.81 11.46 20.19
CA LEU A 23 28.56 11.36 18.93
C LEU A 23 28.47 9.94 18.35
N LEU A 24 28.63 8.91 19.18
CA LEU A 24 28.50 7.51 18.75
C LEU A 24 27.08 7.19 18.28
N LEU A 25 26.05 7.68 18.97
CA LEU A 25 24.65 7.56 18.53
C LEU A 25 24.40 8.31 17.23
N GLY A 26 24.99 9.50 17.06
CA GLY A 26 24.92 10.27 15.83
C GLY A 26 25.53 9.53 14.64
N VAL A 27 26.73 8.95 14.81
CA VAL A 27 27.40 8.14 13.78
C VAL A 27 26.58 6.89 13.45
N ALA A 28 26.10 6.17 14.47
CA ALA A 28 25.25 5.00 14.26
C ALA A 28 23.97 5.34 13.48
N GLY A 29 23.33 6.46 13.81
CA GLY A 29 22.16 6.96 13.09
C GLY A 29 22.44 7.27 11.62
N ILE A 30 23.59 7.89 11.32
CA ILE A 30 24.03 8.19 9.94
C ILE A 30 24.28 6.89 9.16
N VAL A 31 24.96 5.90 9.76
CA VAL A 31 25.26 4.61 9.11
C VAL A 31 23.97 3.86 8.76
N VAL A 32 23.00 3.81 9.68
CA VAL A 32 21.69 3.19 9.42
C VAL A 32 20.95 3.92 8.29
N GLN A 33 20.96 5.25 8.29
CA GLN A 33 20.32 6.03 7.23
C GLN A 33 20.95 5.79 5.85
N PHE A 34 22.28 5.66 5.78
CA PHE A 34 22.99 5.35 4.55
C PHE A 34 22.67 3.93 4.05
N ALA A 35 22.67 2.93 4.94
CA ALA A 35 22.34 1.56 4.57
C ALA A 35 20.90 1.42 4.01
N ILE A 36 19.93 2.17 4.56
CA ILE A 36 18.55 2.20 4.04
C ILE A 36 18.49 2.83 2.65
N LYS A 37 19.25 3.91 2.41
CA LYS A 37 19.32 4.56 1.09
C LYS A 37 19.96 3.68 0.02
N GLU A 38 21.02 2.93 0.37
CA GLU A 38 21.67 2.01 -0.57
C GLU A 38 20.75 0.86 -1.01
N GLN A 39 19.74 0.52 -0.23
CA GLN A 39 18.71 -0.47 -0.59
C GLN A 39 17.57 0.10 -1.45
N GLY A 40 17.64 1.38 -1.86
CA GLY A 40 16.60 2.02 -2.68
C GLY A 40 15.28 2.19 -1.93
N LEU A 41 15.33 2.32 -0.60
CA LEU A 41 14.15 2.51 0.24
C LEU A 41 13.92 4.00 0.51
N ASN A 42 13.73 4.83 -0.51
CA ASN A 42 13.59 6.28 -0.28
C ASN A 42 12.18 6.69 0.17
N TYR A 43 11.21 5.84 -0.12
CA TYR A 43 9.79 6.08 0.09
C TYR A 43 9.11 4.90 0.77
N TYR A 44 8.01 5.18 1.47
CA TYR A 44 7.13 4.17 2.02
C TYR A 44 5.68 4.62 2.01
N VAL A 45 4.79 3.63 1.96
CA VAL A 45 3.36 3.81 2.16
C VAL A 45 3.03 3.32 3.57
N GLU A 46 2.26 4.09 4.32
CA GLU A 46 1.82 3.74 5.68
C GLU A 46 0.34 3.36 5.65
N TYR A 47 0.01 2.19 6.21
CA TYR A 47 -1.36 1.71 6.36
C TYR A 47 -1.50 0.92 7.66
N GLY A 48 -2.55 1.20 8.45
CA GLY A 48 -2.79 0.51 9.72
C GLY A 48 -1.64 0.62 10.73
N GLY A 49 -0.86 1.71 10.67
CA GLY A 49 0.34 1.92 11.49
C GLY A 49 1.58 1.13 11.03
N GLN A 50 1.47 0.35 9.95
CA GLN A 50 2.60 -0.37 9.34
C GLN A 50 3.16 0.39 8.15
N LYS A 51 4.47 0.28 7.94
CA LYS A 51 5.19 0.90 6.83
C LYS A 51 5.54 -0.14 5.78
N TYR A 52 5.20 0.15 4.54
CA TYR A 52 5.43 -0.70 3.38
C TYR A 52 6.41 0.00 2.44
N TYR A 53 7.54 -0.66 2.22
CA TYR A 53 8.60 -0.21 1.34
C TYR A 53 8.57 -0.97 0.01
N ASN A 54 9.39 -0.55 -0.95
CA ASN A 54 9.67 -1.33 -2.14
C ASN A 54 10.24 -2.71 -1.72
N ASN A 55 9.76 -3.79 -2.34
CA ASN A 55 10.05 -5.20 -1.99
C ASN A 55 9.50 -5.69 -0.64
N THR A 56 8.47 -5.06 -0.08
CA THR A 56 7.80 -5.65 1.10
C THR A 56 7.08 -6.94 0.69
N GLU A 57 7.68 -8.07 1.01
CA GLU A 57 7.04 -9.38 0.87
C GLU A 57 6.03 -9.56 2.01
N ASN A 58 4.76 -9.81 1.66
CA ASN A 58 3.62 -10.04 2.57
C ASN A 58 2.93 -8.79 3.15
N SER A 59 2.34 -7.95 2.30
CA SER A 59 1.35 -6.97 2.76
C SER A 59 0.00 -7.64 3.01
N ASN A 60 -0.55 -7.54 4.22
CA ASN A 60 -1.91 -8.00 4.52
C ASN A 60 -2.87 -6.80 4.53
N ILE A 61 -3.13 -6.23 3.36
CA ILE A 61 -4.05 -5.10 3.22
C ILE A 61 -5.47 -5.65 3.11
N TRP A 62 -6.27 -5.39 4.13
CA TRP A 62 -7.71 -5.64 4.12
C TRP A 62 -8.45 -4.32 3.96
N ILE A 63 -9.32 -4.22 2.96
CA ILE A 63 -10.19 -3.05 2.76
C ILE A 63 -11.63 -3.46 3.00
N SER A 64 -12.23 -2.92 4.06
CA SER A 64 -13.65 -3.13 4.34
C SER A 64 -14.52 -2.38 3.33
N PRO A 65 -15.59 -3.00 2.80
CA PRO A 65 -16.53 -2.33 1.92
C PRO A 65 -17.15 -1.06 2.54
N ASN A 66 -17.44 -0.07 1.70
CA ASN A 66 -18.04 1.21 2.10
C ASN A 66 -17.25 2.05 3.12
N GLN A 67 -16.00 1.67 3.40
CA GLN A 67 -15.11 2.45 4.25
C GLN A 67 -14.02 3.12 3.40
N LYS A 68 -13.71 4.38 3.73
CA LYS A 68 -12.53 5.06 3.19
C LYS A 68 -11.30 4.52 3.88
N CYS A 69 -10.52 3.73 3.17
CA CYS A 69 -9.28 3.17 3.64
C CYS A 69 -8.14 4.11 3.28
N SER A 70 -7.53 4.74 4.29
CA SER A 70 -6.52 5.78 4.11
C SER A 70 -5.10 5.23 4.12
N PHE A 71 -4.31 5.70 3.16
CA PHE A 71 -2.89 5.39 3.00
C PHE A 71 -2.11 6.70 3.04
N THR A 72 -0.98 6.72 3.74
CA THR A 72 -0.10 7.90 3.79
C THR A 72 1.17 7.62 2.98
N VAL A 73 1.62 8.56 2.17
CA VAL A 73 2.82 8.42 1.33
C VAL A 73 3.91 9.34 1.88
N LYS A 74 5.08 8.78 2.21
CA LYS A 74 6.15 9.53 2.86
C LYS A 74 7.52 9.24 2.27
N SER A 75 8.37 10.27 2.23
CA SER A 75 9.82 10.11 2.07
C SER A 75 10.47 9.87 3.43
N ILE A 76 11.51 9.03 3.47
CA ILE A 76 12.36 8.87 4.68
C ILE A 76 13.03 10.18 5.07
N THR A 77 13.27 11.09 4.10
CA THR A 77 13.86 12.40 4.38
C THR A 77 12.89 13.43 4.94
N GLY A 78 11.59 13.10 5.03
CA GLY A 78 10.54 14.01 5.48
C GLY A 78 10.11 15.06 4.45
N LYS A 79 10.66 15.01 3.24
CA LYS A 79 10.21 15.87 2.13
C LYS A 79 8.88 15.37 1.58
N THR A 80 8.02 16.31 1.19
CA THR A 80 6.84 16.02 0.38
C THR A 80 7.29 15.43 -0.96
N VAL A 81 6.55 14.45 -1.46
CA VAL A 81 6.83 13.75 -2.70
C VAL A 81 5.57 13.68 -3.54
N ASP A 82 5.69 13.93 -4.83
CA ASP A 82 4.61 13.69 -5.78
C ASP A 82 4.50 12.19 -6.05
N PHE A 83 3.27 11.69 -6.12
CA PHE A 83 3.03 10.27 -6.35
C PHE A 83 1.83 10.03 -7.26
N THR A 84 1.79 8.88 -7.90
CA THR A 84 0.63 8.35 -8.60
C THR A 84 0.16 7.07 -7.95
N VAL A 85 -1.14 6.79 -8.03
CA VAL A 85 -1.74 5.56 -7.52
C VAL A 85 -2.48 4.91 -8.66
N LYS A 86 -2.27 3.61 -8.83
CA LYS A 86 -3.03 2.76 -9.73
C LYS A 86 -3.51 1.51 -9.01
N ILE A 87 -4.68 1.02 -9.38
CA ILE A 87 -5.16 -0.30 -8.97
C ILE A 87 -5.16 -1.20 -10.19
N THR A 88 -4.41 -2.30 -10.14
CA THR A 88 -4.26 -3.21 -11.27
C THR A 88 -4.57 -4.66 -10.91
N ALA A 89 -4.89 -5.48 -11.91
CA ALA A 89 -4.97 -6.93 -11.75
C ALA A 89 -3.67 -7.50 -11.18
N ASN A 90 -3.77 -8.45 -10.25
CA ASN A 90 -2.65 -9.17 -9.70
C ASN A 90 -2.40 -10.47 -10.49
N PRO A 91 -1.29 -10.58 -11.24
CA PRO A 91 -0.97 -11.80 -12.00
C PRO A 91 -0.72 -13.02 -11.10
N ALA A 92 -0.45 -12.84 -9.81
CA ALA A 92 -0.25 -13.96 -8.88
C ALA A 92 -1.57 -14.69 -8.54
N ASN A 93 -2.72 -14.03 -8.71
CA ASN A 93 -4.05 -14.59 -8.47
C ASN A 93 -4.90 -14.45 -9.75
N ASP A 94 -4.45 -15.08 -10.82
CA ASP A 94 -5.11 -15.09 -12.13
C ASP A 94 -6.20 -16.17 -12.21
N PHE A 95 -7.21 -15.96 -13.06
CA PHE A 95 -8.32 -16.90 -13.28
C PHE A 95 -8.92 -16.73 -14.67
N GLY A 96 -9.64 -17.75 -15.13
CA GLY A 96 -10.34 -17.75 -16.42
C GLY A 96 -11.78 -17.23 -16.35
N PHE A 97 -12.23 -16.57 -17.41
CA PHE A 97 -13.64 -16.24 -17.60
C PHE A 97 -14.05 -16.29 -19.07
N ILE A 98 -15.35 -16.46 -19.33
CA ILE A 98 -15.95 -16.42 -20.65
C ILE A 98 -16.72 -15.10 -20.81
N LEU A 99 -16.53 -14.44 -21.95
CA LEU A 99 -17.29 -13.28 -22.39
C LEU A 99 -17.68 -13.51 -23.85
N ASP A 100 -18.97 -13.46 -24.16
CA ASP A 100 -19.52 -13.75 -25.49
C ASP A 100 -19.03 -15.09 -26.09
N GLY A 101 -18.97 -16.13 -25.25
CA GLY A 101 -18.49 -17.46 -25.65
C GLY A 101 -16.99 -17.56 -25.93
N LYS A 102 -16.20 -16.51 -25.64
CA LYS A 102 -14.74 -16.50 -25.79
C LYS A 102 -14.05 -16.52 -24.43
N TYR A 103 -12.98 -17.30 -24.34
CA TYR A 103 -12.16 -17.39 -23.14
C TYR A 103 -11.18 -16.21 -23.01
N TYR A 104 -11.10 -15.67 -21.80
CA TYR A 104 -10.17 -14.63 -21.39
C TYR A 104 -9.52 -14.99 -20.05
N GLN A 105 -8.37 -14.38 -19.77
CA GLN A 105 -7.73 -14.40 -18.47
C GLN A 105 -7.96 -13.07 -17.76
N PHE A 106 -8.09 -13.11 -16.44
CA PHE A 106 -8.25 -11.93 -15.59
C PHE A 106 -7.05 -10.98 -15.74
N TYR A 107 -5.83 -11.52 -15.65
CA TYR A 107 -4.63 -10.77 -16.00
C TYR A 107 -4.43 -10.75 -17.52
N SER A 108 -4.72 -9.61 -18.11
CA SER A 108 -4.65 -9.37 -19.56
C SER A 108 -3.21 -9.15 -20.03
N THR A 109 -2.99 -9.39 -21.32
CA THR A 109 -1.76 -8.99 -22.02
C THR A 109 -1.70 -7.48 -22.30
N THR A 110 -2.78 -6.75 -22.10
CA THR A 110 -2.86 -5.29 -22.32
C THR A 110 -2.94 -4.53 -21.01
N GLN A 111 -2.17 -3.46 -20.89
CA GLN A 111 -2.13 -2.64 -19.68
C GLN A 111 -3.49 -1.99 -19.37
N GLU A 112 -4.23 -1.58 -20.40
CA GLU A 112 -5.56 -0.99 -20.26
C GLU A 112 -6.53 -1.95 -19.56
N LYS A 113 -6.58 -3.22 -20.00
CA LYS A 113 -7.47 -4.22 -19.38
C LYS A 113 -7.02 -4.68 -18.00
N ASN A 114 -5.80 -4.33 -17.59
CA ASN A 114 -5.30 -4.54 -16.25
C ASN A 114 -5.49 -3.34 -15.32
N ASP A 115 -5.91 -2.18 -15.81
CA ASP A 115 -6.10 -0.97 -15.00
C ASP A 115 -7.54 -0.87 -14.50
N TYR A 116 -7.74 -1.14 -13.21
CA TYR A 116 -9.03 -1.09 -12.51
C TYR A 116 -9.15 0.19 -11.67
N THR A 117 -8.26 1.18 -11.85
CA THR A 117 -8.20 2.38 -11.00
C THR A 117 -9.53 3.13 -10.96
N ASP A 118 -10.29 3.19 -12.06
CA ASP A 118 -11.56 3.91 -12.12
C ASP A 118 -12.75 3.10 -11.55
N ILE A 119 -12.59 1.78 -11.41
CA ILE A 119 -13.61 0.89 -10.83
C ILE A 119 -13.64 1.00 -9.30
N PHE A 120 -12.48 1.29 -8.71
CA PHE A 120 -12.32 1.55 -7.29
C PHE A 120 -12.23 3.05 -7.03
N GLU A 121 -12.84 3.56 -5.96
CA GLU A 121 -12.87 5.00 -5.72
C GLU A 121 -11.53 5.46 -5.09
N VAL A 122 -10.55 5.80 -5.94
CA VAL A 122 -9.25 6.33 -5.51
C VAL A 122 -9.30 7.85 -5.41
N GLN A 123 -9.11 8.40 -4.20
CA GLN A 123 -9.05 9.85 -3.98
C GLN A 123 -7.68 10.24 -3.43
N LYS A 124 -6.95 11.10 -4.15
CA LYS A 124 -5.63 11.58 -3.73
C LYS A 124 -5.72 12.86 -2.89
N SER A 125 -4.77 13.01 -1.98
CA SER A 125 -4.46 14.22 -1.23
C SER A 125 -2.96 14.51 -1.30
N ALA A 126 -2.50 15.60 -0.66
CA ALA A 126 -1.09 15.95 -0.62
C ALA A 126 -0.23 14.97 0.19
N GLU A 127 -0.82 14.29 1.17
CA GLU A 127 -0.10 13.42 2.11
C GLU A 127 -0.35 11.92 1.82
N GLY A 128 -1.25 11.60 0.89
CA GLY A 128 -1.57 10.21 0.57
C GLY A 128 -2.87 10.07 -0.21
N PHE A 129 -3.57 8.95 -0.01
CA PHE A 129 -4.78 8.65 -0.77
C PHE A 129 -5.74 7.80 0.04
N THR A 130 -6.99 7.77 -0.41
CA THR A 130 -7.99 6.82 0.08
C THR A 130 -8.43 5.90 -1.03
N VAL A 131 -8.67 4.64 -0.69
CA VAL A 131 -9.35 3.67 -1.54
C VAL A 131 -10.68 3.30 -0.89
N THR A 132 -11.75 3.28 -1.67
CA THR A 132 -13.05 2.76 -1.23
C THR A 132 -13.52 1.69 -2.20
N ILE A 133 -13.94 0.56 -1.61
CA ILE A 133 -14.61 -0.52 -2.33
C ILE A 133 -16.11 -0.17 -2.37
N PRO A 134 -16.70 0.02 -3.57
CA PRO A 134 -18.12 0.33 -3.69
C PRO A 134 -19.01 -0.77 -3.11
N ASN A 135 -20.21 -0.40 -2.68
CA ASN A 135 -21.14 -1.35 -2.08
C ASN A 135 -21.49 -2.50 -3.04
N GLY A 136 -21.50 -3.73 -2.54
CA GLY A 136 -21.83 -4.92 -3.33
C GLY A 136 -20.83 -5.22 -4.45
N MET A 137 -19.65 -4.60 -4.46
CA MET A 137 -18.56 -4.93 -5.37
C MET A 137 -18.02 -6.33 -5.07
N THR A 138 -17.83 -7.11 -6.13
CA THR A 138 -17.14 -8.41 -6.11
C THR A 138 -16.01 -8.37 -7.14
N VAL A 139 -15.11 -9.36 -7.11
CA VAL A 139 -14.07 -9.49 -8.14
C VAL A 139 -14.70 -9.64 -9.52
N GLN A 140 -15.73 -10.49 -9.63
CA GLN A 140 -16.49 -10.67 -10.87
C GLN A 140 -17.08 -9.34 -11.37
N LYS A 141 -17.79 -8.59 -10.53
CA LYS A 141 -18.38 -7.29 -10.91
C LYS A 141 -17.34 -6.26 -11.33
N ALA A 142 -16.14 -6.31 -10.76
CA ALA A 142 -15.05 -5.45 -11.20
C ALA A 142 -14.64 -5.81 -12.63
N VAL A 143 -14.50 -7.11 -12.95
CA VAL A 143 -14.22 -7.56 -14.34
C VAL A 143 -15.36 -7.18 -15.28
N GLU A 144 -16.61 -7.40 -14.90
CA GLU A 144 -17.78 -7.03 -15.71
C GLU A 144 -17.78 -5.53 -16.04
N LYS A 145 -17.49 -4.67 -15.05
CA LYS A 145 -17.34 -3.22 -15.27
C LYS A 145 -16.18 -2.89 -16.21
N GLN A 146 -15.06 -3.62 -16.14
CA GLN A 146 -13.88 -3.40 -16.99
C GLN A 146 -14.11 -3.79 -18.45
N TYR A 147 -14.95 -4.81 -18.68
CA TYR A 147 -15.28 -5.30 -20.01
C TYR A 147 -16.58 -4.70 -20.56
N GLY A 148 -17.42 -4.12 -19.70
CA GLY A 148 -18.68 -3.47 -20.04
C GLY A 148 -19.84 -4.45 -20.25
N ASP A 149 -19.69 -5.71 -19.82
CA ASP A 149 -20.68 -6.78 -20.01
C ASP A 149 -20.55 -7.86 -18.93
N GLU A 150 -21.55 -8.74 -18.83
CA GLU A 150 -21.54 -9.88 -17.92
C GLU A 150 -20.51 -10.93 -18.35
N ILE A 151 -19.94 -11.64 -17.36
CA ILE A 151 -18.97 -12.71 -17.60
C ILE A 151 -19.42 -14.00 -16.93
N GLU A 152 -19.00 -15.13 -17.50
CA GLU A 152 -19.12 -16.43 -16.84
C GLU A 152 -17.76 -16.84 -16.28
N LEU A 153 -17.67 -17.03 -14.97
CA LEU A 153 -16.43 -17.50 -14.35
C LEU A 153 -16.20 -18.98 -14.67
N THR A 154 -14.95 -19.37 -14.94
CA THR A 154 -14.61 -20.78 -15.15
C THR A 154 -14.33 -21.54 -13.84
N GLU A 155 -14.26 -20.82 -12.73
CA GLU A 155 -13.98 -21.34 -11.38
C GLU A 155 -14.61 -20.47 -10.30
N GLU A 156 -14.78 -21.02 -9.09
CA GLU A 156 -15.23 -20.25 -7.93
C GLU A 156 -14.09 -19.39 -7.37
N LEU A 157 -14.35 -18.10 -7.17
CA LEU A 157 -13.35 -17.17 -6.65
C LEU A 157 -13.31 -17.21 -5.11
N GLY A 158 -12.13 -17.52 -4.56
CA GLY A 158 -11.84 -17.45 -3.12
C GLY A 158 -11.53 -16.03 -2.63
N MET A 159 -11.26 -15.86 -1.33
CA MET A 159 -10.77 -14.60 -0.76
C MET A 159 -9.25 -14.46 -0.92
N LEU A 160 -8.83 -13.98 -2.10
CA LEU A 160 -7.43 -13.75 -2.46
C LEU A 160 -7.17 -12.27 -2.81
N ASP A 161 -5.90 -11.91 -2.94
CA ASP A 161 -5.48 -10.55 -3.30
C ASP A 161 -5.49 -10.38 -4.83
N TYR A 162 -6.67 -10.31 -5.46
CA TYR A 162 -6.79 -10.20 -6.93
C TYR A 162 -6.31 -8.87 -7.49
N PHE A 163 -6.14 -7.85 -6.65
CA PHE A 163 -5.76 -6.51 -7.08
C PHE A 163 -4.53 -6.01 -6.34
N LEU A 164 -3.78 -5.15 -7.01
CA LEU A 164 -2.58 -4.50 -6.50
C LEU A 164 -2.81 -2.99 -6.45
N ILE A 165 -2.57 -2.36 -5.30
CA ILE A 165 -2.37 -0.91 -5.23
C ILE A 165 -0.89 -0.65 -5.55
N THR A 166 -0.63 0.03 -6.65
CA THR A 166 0.73 0.47 -7.02
C THR A 166 0.85 1.96 -6.79
N VAL A 167 1.63 2.34 -5.79
CA VAL A 167 2.01 3.73 -5.54
C VAL A 167 3.36 3.96 -6.18
N THR A 168 3.48 4.94 -7.07
CA THR A 168 4.75 5.28 -7.74
C THR A 168 5.20 6.66 -7.31
N MET A 169 6.45 6.77 -6.86
CA MET A 169 7.14 7.98 -6.42
C MET A 169 8.44 8.08 -7.20
N ASP A 170 8.56 9.11 -8.05
CA ASP A 170 9.65 9.24 -9.02
C ASP A 170 9.82 8.00 -9.93
N LYS A 171 10.79 7.13 -9.63
CA LYS A 171 11.11 5.88 -10.36
C LYS A 171 10.96 4.63 -9.49
N GLU A 172 10.51 4.80 -8.25
CA GLU A 172 10.30 3.72 -7.30
C GLU A 172 8.80 3.46 -7.14
N SER A 173 8.44 2.19 -6.94
CA SER A 173 7.05 1.80 -6.70
C SER A 173 6.94 0.96 -5.44
N VAL A 174 5.88 1.19 -4.69
CA VAL A 174 5.44 0.34 -3.60
C VAL A 174 4.18 -0.37 -4.08
N VAL A 175 4.23 -1.70 -4.12
CA VAL A 175 3.13 -2.55 -4.60
C VAL A 175 2.50 -3.24 -3.39
N LEU A 176 1.20 -3.05 -3.23
CA LEU A 176 0.43 -3.55 -2.10
C LEU A 176 -0.72 -4.42 -2.62
N PRO A 177 -0.56 -5.75 -2.64
CA PRO A 177 -1.68 -6.67 -2.74
C PRO A 177 -2.72 -6.37 -1.66
N PHE A 178 -4.00 -6.36 -2.06
CA PHE A 178 -5.10 -6.20 -1.14
C PHE A 178 -6.28 -7.12 -1.47
N LYS A 179 -7.04 -7.41 -0.43
CA LYS A 179 -8.32 -8.13 -0.48
C LYS A 179 -9.40 -7.32 0.21
N PHE A 180 -10.64 -7.62 -0.14
CA PHE A 180 -11.82 -6.98 0.43
C PHE A 180 -12.94 -8.00 0.61
N GLU A 181 -13.85 -7.71 1.52
CA GLU A 181 -15.03 -8.54 1.73
C GLU A 181 -15.96 -8.47 0.52
N MET A 182 -16.28 -9.62 -0.05
CA MET A 182 -17.28 -9.72 -1.11
C MET A 182 -18.67 -9.81 -0.46
N VAL A 183 -19.31 -8.68 -0.22
CA VAL A 183 -20.68 -8.66 0.33
C VAL A 183 -21.66 -8.98 -0.80
N ILE A 184 -22.12 -10.23 -0.86
CA ILE A 184 -23.18 -10.65 -1.77
C ILE A 184 -24.49 -10.06 -1.25
N THR A 185 -25.02 -9.07 -1.95
CA THR A 185 -26.40 -8.61 -1.75
C THR A 185 -27.29 -9.54 -2.55
N LEU A 186 -28.02 -10.42 -1.87
CA LEU A 186 -29.09 -11.19 -2.50
C LEU A 186 -30.23 -10.22 -2.82
N ASP A 187 -30.50 -9.96 -4.10
CA ASP A 187 -31.74 -9.31 -4.50
C ASP A 187 -32.89 -10.27 -4.18
N THR A 188 -33.63 -9.97 -3.10
CA THR A 188 -34.84 -10.73 -2.75
C THR A 188 -35.82 -10.57 -3.91
N PRO A 189 -36.24 -11.64 -4.60
CA PRO A 189 -37.22 -11.51 -5.67
C PRO A 189 -38.51 -10.95 -5.08
N SER A 190 -39.00 -9.85 -5.65
CA SER A 190 -40.31 -9.31 -5.32
C SER A 190 -41.35 -10.30 -5.87
N ILE A 191 -41.82 -11.21 -5.01
CA ILE A 191 -42.98 -12.05 -5.34
C ILE A 191 -44.19 -11.12 -5.29
N ILE A 192 -44.67 -10.69 -6.45
CA ILE A 192 -45.95 -10.02 -6.60
C ILE A 192 -47.02 -11.13 -6.58
N PHE A 193 -47.81 -11.19 -5.52
CA PHE A 193 -49.02 -12.03 -5.43
C PHE A 193 -50.21 -11.32 -6.06
#